data_AF-A0A963I6B9-F1
#
_entry.id   AF-A0A963I6B9-F1
#
_cell.length_a   1.000
_cell.length_b   1.000
_cell.length_c   1.000
_cell.angle_alpha   90.00
_cell.angle_beta   90.00
_cell.angle_gamma   90.00
#
_symmetry.space_group_name_H-M   'P 1'
#
loop_
_entity.id
_entity.type
_entity.pdbx_description
1 polymer ?
#
loop_
_entity_poly.entity_id
_entity_poly.type
_entity_poly.pdbx_seq_one_letter_code
_entity_poly.pdbx_strand_id
1 'polypeptide(L)'
;MASFPKPSLPAGLTSAPLKLLMPLAALIGVVLIAKESVFYAEPGYVYHVRTVTGQEHAVSDVGYQFFLWGRWNAWKRALTVQAVSGASEDLAYAEIESAETSASMPPLNIMYLDQVDADAEATVRFSIPTDNDGFLRLAHEYRTPANLLRTALIPAFKETLQATASLMSAEEYYSGARTEFNSEFENQMNNGIYLVRREETYANSPRKVKGSANATLGNEQEEFGNESKVVYVVRKVVDESGNPQRKAQKFTTFGI
;
A
#
# COMPACT_ATOMS: atom_id res chain seq x y z
N MET A 1 34.30 -51.98 73.40
CA MET A 1 35.00 -51.64 72.15
C MET A 1 33.99 -51.80 71.02
N ALA A 2 33.60 -50.82 70.21
CA ALA A 2 34.23 -49.56 69.84
C ALA A 2 33.16 -48.48 69.61
N SER A 3 33.46 -47.26 70.04
CA SER A 3 32.72 -46.03 69.76
C SER A 3 33.05 -45.54 68.35
N PHE A 4 32.04 -45.40 67.48
CA PHE A 4 32.20 -44.74 66.18
C PHE A 4 32.31 -43.22 66.36
N PRO A 5 33.26 -42.53 65.69
CA PRO A 5 33.38 -41.08 65.75
C PRO A 5 32.32 -40.40 64.87
N LYS A 6 31.66 -39.37 65.40
CA LYS A 6 30.86 -38.41 64.62
C LYS A 6 31.78 -37.67 63.64
N PRO A 7 31.44 -37.55 62.35
CA PRO A 7 32.13 -36.61 61.47
C PRO A 7 31.76 -35.18 61.88
N SER A 8 32.72 -34.47 62.47
CA SER A 8 32.65 -33.03 62.66
C SER A 8 32.73 -32.33 61.31
N LEU A 9 31.64 -31.68 60.91
CA LEU A 9 31.63 -30.70 59.83
C LEU A 9 32.63 -29.58 60.17
N PRO A 10 33.61 -29.25 59.31
CA PRO A 10 34.42 -28.06 59.50
C PRO A 10 33.54 -26.83 59.30
N ALA A 11 33.20 -26.19 60.41
CA ALA A 11 32.76 -24.82 60.47
C ALA A 11 33.88 -23.93 59.91
N GLY A 12 33.71 -23.43 58.69
CA GLY A 12 34.70 -22.53 58.11
C GLY A 12 34.77 -22.50 56.60
N LEU A 13 33.64 -22.41 55.89
CA LEU A 13 33.65 -21.78 54.57
C LEU A 13 32.71 -20.58 54.62
N THR A 14 33.36 -19.46 54.87
CA THR A 14 32.88 -18.10 54.81
C THR A 14 31.80 -17.92 53.73
N SER A 15 30.61 -17.46 54.13
CA SER A 15 29.52 -17.05 53.24
C SER A 15 29.86 -15.82 52.37
N ALA A 16 31.14 -15.50 52.19
CA ALA A 16 31.64 -14.26 51.61
C ALA A 16 31.66 -14.22 50.07
N PRO A 17 32.08 -15.29 49.33
CA PRO A 17 32.11 -15.19 47.87
C PRO A 17 30.69 -15.24 47.27
N LEU A 18 29.75 -15.95 47.91
CA LEU A 18 28.36 -16.05 47.44
C LEU A 18 27.56 -14.76 47.65
N LYS A 19 27.79 -14.05 48.76
CA LYS A 19 27.13 -12.76 49.07
C LYS A 19 27.63 -11.61 48.18
N LEU A 20 28.83 -11.72 47.60
CA LEU A 20 29.40 -10.73 46.68
C LEU A 20 29.09 -11.06 45.20
N LEU A 21 28.86 -12.34 44.89
CA LEU A 21 28.34 -12.79 43.59
C LEU A 21 26.88 -12.39 43.34
N MET A 22 26.03 -12.35 44.37
CA MET A 22 24.62 -11.91 44.26
C MET A 22 24.45 -10.47 43.73
N PRO A 23 25.11 -9.44 44.29
CA PRO A 23 24.98 -8.08 43.77
C PRO A 23 25.62 -7.94 42.38
N LEU A 24 26.68 -8.69 42.07
CA LEU A 24 27.28 -8.71 40.74
C LEU A 24 26.36 -9.35 39.70
N ALA A 25 25.70 -10.46 40.03
CA ALA A 25 24.69 -11.10 39.18
C ALA A 25 23.44 -10.22 39.01
N ALA A 26 23.02 -9.51 40.07
CA ALA A 26 21.95 -8.52 39.98
C ALA A 26 22.33 -7.33 39.09
N LEU A 27 23.57 -6.84 39.19
CA LEU A 27 24.10 -5.77 38.34
C LEU A 27 24.16 -6.22 36.87
N ILE A 28 24.64 -7.44 36.61
CA ILE A 28 24.66 -8.03 35.26
C ILE A 28 23.23 -8.20 34.74
N GLY A 29 22.30 -8.65 35.57
CA GLY A 29 20.88 -8.71 35.25
C GLY A 29 20.31 -7.35 34.86
N VAL A 30 20.55 -6.31 35.65
CA VAL A 30 20.11 -4.93 35.36
C VAL A 30 20.75 -4.40 34.07
N VAL A 31 22.02 -4.68 33.80
CA VAL A 31 22.70 -4.28 32.57
C VAL A 31 22.14 -5.00 31.35
N LEU A 32 21.85 -6.30 31.44
CA LEU A 32 21.20 -7.05 30.36
C LEU A 32 19.79 -6.53 30.09
N ILE A 33 19.04 -6.19 31.14
CA ILE A 33 17.69 -5.60 31.03
C ILE A 33 17.75 -4.20 30.40
N ALA A 34 18.70 -3.37 30.82
CA ALA A 34 18.88 -2.03 30.27
C ALA A 34 19.28 -2.06 28.79
N LYS A 35 20.09 -3.05 28.37
CA LYS A 35 20.47 -3.24 26.96
C LYS A 35 19.29 -3.59 26.06
N GLU A 36 18.36 -4.41 26.53
CA GLU A 36 17.14 -4.77 25.79
C GLU A 36 16.04 -3.70 25.85
N SER A 37 16.20 -2.68 26.70
CA SER A 37 15.19 -1.64 26.94
C SER A 37 15.50 -0.28 26.28
N VAL A 38 16.69 -0.13 25.70
CA VAL A 38 17.12 1.10 25.01
C VAL A 38 17.19 0.83 23.52
N PHE A 39 16.37 1.55 22.76
CA PHE A 39 16.39 1.50 21.30
C PHE A 39 16.63 2.90 20.72
N TYR A 40 17.31 2.96 19.58
CA TYR A 40 17.58 4.18 18.85
C TYR A 40 16.58 4.33 17.70
N ALA A 41 15.68 5.30 17.81
CA ALA A 41 14.72 5.59 16.76
C ALA A 41 15.40 6.32 15.59
N GLU A 42 15.58 5.60 14.47
CA GLU A 42 16.13 6.18 13.25
C GLU A 42 15.14 7.14 12.56
N PRO A 43 15.63 8.24 11.95
CA PRO A 43 14.81 9.12 11.14
C PRO A 43 14.24 8.38 9.92
N GLY A 44 12.97 8.65 9.59
CA GLY A 44 12.30 8.01 8.44
C GLY A 44 11.46 6.78 8.78
N TYR A 45 11.46 6.35 10.05
CA TYR A 45 10.65 5.26 10.55
C TYR A 45 9.64 5.73 11.61
N VAL A 46 8.54 4.99 11.74
CA VAL A 46 7.60 5.05 12.85
C VAL A 46 7.66 3.70 13.56
N TYR A 47 7.88 3.71 14.87
CA TYR A 47 8.01 2.49 15.65
C TYR A 47 6.72 2.21 16.39
N HIS A 48 6.19 1.01 16.19
CA HIS A 48 5.10 0.49 17.00
C HIS A 48 5.69 -0.28 18.17
N VAL A 49 5.63 0.30 19.37
CA VAL A 49 6.17 -0.32 20.59
C VAL A 49 5.03 -0.87 21.44
N ARG A 50 5.11 -2.15 21.79
CA ARG A 50 4.19 -2.82 22.70
C ARG A 50 4.87 -3.11 24.03
N THR A 51 4.45 -2.43 25.09
CA THR A 51 4.94 -2.70 26.45
C THR A 51 4.27 -3.95 27.04
N VAL A 52 4.95 -4.66 27.96
CA VAL A 52 4.37 -5.83 28.66
C VAL A 52 3.09 -5.45 29.45
N THR A 53 2.95 -4.19 29.85
CA THR A 53 1.76 -3.64 30.50
C THR A 53 0.56 -3.44 29.56
N GLY A 54 0.70 -3.77 28.27
CA GLY A 54 -0.37 -3.65 27.27
C GLY A 54 -0.58 -2.23 26.76
N GLN A 55 0.28 -1.27 27.12
CA GLN A 55 0.27 0.05 26.51
C GLN A 55 1.04 0.00 25.19
N GLU A 56 0.39 0.53 24.15
CA GLU A 56 0.96 0.63 22.81
C GLU A 56 1.19 2.11 22.50
N HIS A 57 2.38 2.41 21.99
CA HIS A 57 2.78 3.77 21.68
C HIS A 57 3.38 3.82 20.27
N ALA A 58 2.97 4.81 19.48
CA ALA A 58 3.64 5.17 18.25
C ALA A 58 4.78 6.15 18.56
N VAL A 59 5.99 5.82 18.14
CA VAL A 59 7.16 6.70 18.31
C VAL A 59 7.65 7.14 16.93
N SER A 60 7.49 8.43 16.64
CA SER A 60 7.97 9.06 15.41
C SER A 60 9.20 9.95 15.62
N ASP A 61 9.52 10.27 16.87
CA ASP A 61 10.60 11.21 17.21
C ASP A 61 11.95 10.52 17.17
N VAL A 62 12.93 11.21 16.59
CA VAL A 62 14.31 10.74 16.46
C VAL A 62 15.00 10.86 17.81
N GLY A 63 15.60 9.77 18.28
CA GLY A 63 16.37 9.78 19.53
C GLY A 63 16.39 8.45 20.26
N TYR A 64 17.09 8.44 21.39
CA TYR A 64 17.08 7.31 22.31
C TYR A 64 15.75 7.30 23.06
N GLN A 65 15.01 6.22 22.91
CA GLN A 65 13.76 6.01 23.62
C GLN A 65 13.91 4.80 24.53
N PHE A 66 13.48 4.99 25.78
CA PHE A 66 13.55 3.96 26.81
C PHE A 66 12.18 3.35 26.99
N PHE A 67 12.08 2.05 26.72
CA PHE A 67 10.86 1.30 26.96
C PHE A 67 11.17 0.07 27.82
N LEU A 68 10.44 -0.05 28.92
CA LEU A 68 10.59 -1.16 29.83
C LEU A 68 9.98 -2.42 29.20
N TRP A 69 10.84 -3.28 28.64
CA TRP A 69 10.49 -4.56 28.00
C TRP A 69 9.30 -4.50 27.02
N GLY A 70 9.59 -4.62 25.72
CA GLY A 70 8.55 -4.64 24.71
C GLY A 70 9.03 -5.16 23.36
N ARG A 71 8.09 -5.61 22.53
CA ARG A 71 8.38 -5.86 21.10
C ARG A 71 8.14 -4.58 20.34
N TRP A 72 9.08 -4.20 19.49
CA TRP A 72 8.94 -3.07 18.59
C TRP A 72 8.89 -3.57 17.14
N ASN A 73 8.10 -2.90 16.30
CA ASN A 73 8.12 -3.10 14.86
C ASN A 73 8.40 -1.76 14.19
N ALA A 74 9.38 -1.71 13.30
CA ALA A 74 9.71 -0.52 12.52
C ALA A 74 8.84 -0.46 11.25
N TRP A 75 8.25 0.69 11.00
CA TRP A 75 7.47 0.97 9.80
C TRP A 75 8.11 2.14 9.07
N LYS A 76 8.34 2.01 7.77
CA LYS A 76 8.83 3.15 6.97
C LYS A 76 7.76 4.22 6.85
N ARG A 77 8.13 5.49 6.98
CA ARG A 77 7.21 6.61 6.75
C ARG A 77 6.68 6.69 5.32
N ALA A 78 7.38 6.11 4.36
CA ALA A 78 6.89 5.99 3.00
C ALA A 78 7.18 4.62 2.42
N LEU A 79 6.19 4.09 1.71
CA LEU A 79 6.21 2.81 1.02
C LEU A 79 6.02 3.06 -0.48
N THR A 80 6.80 2.39 -1.32
CA THR A 80 6.68 2.54 -2.77
C THR A 80 6.18 1.25 -3.38
N VAL A 81 5.17 1.35 -4.26
CA VAL A 81 4.70 0.27 -5.12
C VAL A 81 5.03 0.64 -6.55
N GLN A 82 5.71 -0.26 -7.26
CA GLN A 82 6.19 -0.05 -8.62
C GLN A 82 5.78 -1.23 -9.50
N ALA A 83 5.23 -0.93 -10.67
CA ALA A 83 5.06 -1.87 -11.77
C ALA A 83 6.04 -1.47 -12.88
N VAL A 84 7.06 -2.30 -13.14
CA VAL A 84 8.13 -2.01 -14.10
C VAL A 84 8.55 -3.27 -14.86
N SER A 85 8.90 -3.13 -16.14
CA SER A 85 9.43 -4.24 -16.93
C SER A 85 10.78 -4.74 -16.38
N GLY A 86 10.94 -6.07 -16.34
CA GLY A 86 12.13 -6.72 -15.80
C GLY A 86 12.09 -6.99 -14.29
N ALA A 87 11.01 -6.64 -13.59
CA ALA A 87 10.76 -7.17 -12.26
C ALA A 87 10.46 -8.67 -12.33
N SER A 88 11.07 -9.48 -11.46
CA SER A 88 10.82 -10.92 -11.40
C SER A 88 9.37 -11.21 -10.98
N GLU A 89 8.76 -12.21 -11.61
CA GLU A 89 7.41 -12.70 -11.29
C GLU A 89 7.38 -13.41 -9.92
N ASP A 90 8.53 -13.97 -9.52
CA ASP A 90 8.84 -14.20 -8.12
C ASP A 90 8.84 -12.83 -7.46
N LEU A 91 7.76 -12.56 -6.72
CA LEU A 91 7.71 -11.55 -5.69
C LEU A 91 8.76 -11.93 -4.65
N ALA A 92 10.03 -11.78 -4.99
CA ALA A 92 11.10 -11.58 -4.05
C ALA A 92 10.82 -10.21 -3.45
N TYR A 93 9.81 -10.16 -2.57
CA TYR A 93 9.89 -9.34 -1.39
C TYR A 93 11.32 -9.54 -0.93
N ALA A 94 12.10 -8.48 -0.89
CA ALA A 94 13.40 -8.57 -0.26
C ALA A 94 13.13 -8.89 1.22
N GLU A 95 12.90 -10.17 1.53
CA GLU A 95 12.75 -10.74 2.87
C GLU A 95 14.15 -10.93 3.46
N ILE A 96 15.02 -9.96 3.21
CA ILE A 96 16.18 -9.72 4.03
C ILE A 96 15.64 -8.79 5.11
N GLU A 97 15.74 -9.21 6.38
CA GLU A 97 15.34 -8.49 7.60
C GLU A 97 15.91 -7.04 7.74
N SER A 98 16.52 -6.50 6.70
CA SER A 98 17.09 -5.16 6.59
C SER A 98 16.76 -4.42 5.28
N ALA A 99 15.88 -4.95 4.41
CA ALA A 99 15.61 -4.37 3.09
C ALA A 99 14.30 -3.58 3.06
N GLU A 100 14.41 -2.30 3.41
CA GLU A 100 13.94 -1.19 2.58
C GLU A 100 12.48 -1.18 2.02
N THR A 101 11.52 -1.94 2.59
CA THR A 101 10.08 -2.02 2.24
C THR A 101 9.59 -1.19 1.02
N SER A 102 9.90 -1.68 -0.18
CA SER A 102 9.35 -1.22 -1.46
C SER A 102 8.96 -2.48 -2.24
N ALA A 103 7.82 -2.45 -2.92
CA ALA A 103 7.34 -3.58 -3.72
C ALA A 103 7.51 -3.25 -5.20
N SER A 104 8.29 -4.07 -5.91
CA SER A 104 8.33 -4.09 -7.37
C SER A 104 7.51 -5.29 -7.87
N MET A 105 6.75 -5.06 -8.94
CA MET A 105 5.91 -6.06 -9.57
C MET A 105 6.11 -6.01 -11.09
N PRO A 106 5.83 -7.11 -11.82
CA PRO A 106 5.80 -7.07 -13.27
C PRO A 106 4.78 -6.03 -13.77
N PRO A 107 4.93 -5.56 -15.03
CA PRO A 107 3.96 -4.68 -15.66
C PRO A 107 2.54 -5.23 -15.52
N LEU A 108 1.59 -4.33 -15.25
CA LEU A 108 0.20 -4.72 -15.07
C LEU A 108 -0.51 -4.70 -16.41
N ASN A 109 -1.07 -5.85 -16.81
CA ASN A 109 -1.97 -5.89 -17.95
C ASN A 109 -3.27 -5.13 -17.60
N ILE A 110 -3.51 -4.03 -18.32
CA ILE A 110 -4.71 -3.20 -18.23
C ILE A 110 -5.45 -3.23 -19.55
N MET A 111 -6.77 -3.04 -19.49
CA MET A 111 -7.60 -2.95 -20.69
C MET A 111 -8.29 -1.59 -20.75
N TYR A 112 -8.14 -0.91 -21.89
CA TYR A 112 -8.79 0.37 -22.18
C TYR A 112 -10.28 0.19 -22.53
N LEU A 113 -11.00 1.29 -22.63
CA LEU A 113 -12.43 1.31 -22.97
C LEU A 113 -12.77 0.59 -24.28
N ASP A 114 -11.87 0.66 -25.26
CA ASP A 114 -11.96 0.07 -26.59
C ASP A 114 -11.47 -1.39 -26.65
N GLN A 115 -11.31 -2.04 -25.48
CA GLN A 115 -10.86 -3.43 -25.35
C GLN A 115 -9.43 -3.66 -25.88
N VAL A 116 -8.62 -2.61 -25.89
CA VAL A 116 -7.19 -2.72 -26.19
C VAL A 116 -6.46 -3.06 -24.90
N ASP A 117 -5.73 -4.16 -24.91
CA ASP A 117 -4.83 -4.56 -23.82
C ASP A 117 -3.50 -3.79 -23.91
N ALA A 118 -2.95 -3.42 -22.76
CA ALA A 118 -1.66 -2.78 -22.65
C ALA A 118 -0.96 -3.13 -21.34
N ASP A 119 0.36 -3.24 -21.40
CA ASP A 119 1.20 -3.37 -20.21
C ASP A 119 1.49 -1.98 -19.64
N ALA A 120 0.91 -1.68 -18.48
CA ALA A 120 1.12 -0.42 -17.80
C ALA A 120 2.28 -0.50 -16.78
N GLU A 121 3.16 0.47 -16.89
CA GLU A 121 4.20 0.75 -15.90
C GLU A 121 3.83 2.00 -15.12
N ALA A 122 3.80 1.89 -13.79
CA ALA A 122 3.46 3.00 -12.91
C ALA A 122 4.14 2.84 -11.56
N THR A 123 4.45 3.96 -10.92
CA THR A 123 5.05 4.01 -9.58
C THR A 123 4.24 4.94 -8.70
N VAL A 124 3.84 4.45 -7.53
CA VAL A 124 3.14 5.24 -6.52
C VAL A 124 3.86 5.13 -5.19
N ARG A 125 3.98 6.26 -4.50
CA ARG A 125 4.56 6.36 -3.17
C ARG A 125 3.47 6.72 -2.17
N PHE A 126 3.29 5.87 -1.19
CA PHE A 126 2.34 6.04 -0.08
C PHE A 126 3.07 6.59 1.13
N SER A 127 2.50 7.59 1.80
CA SER A 127 2.98 8.09 3.09
C SER A 127 2.17 7.50 4.23
N ILE A 128 2.83 7.01 5.27
CA ILE A 128 2.18 6.55 6.48
C ILE A 128 1.86 7.77 7.37
N PRO A 129 0.67 7.85 7.97
CA PRO A 129 0.34 8.89 8.95
C PRO A 129 1.34 8.90 10.10
N THR A 130 1.73 10.09 10.55
CA THR A 130 2.53 10.27 11.77
C THR A 130 1.69 10.48 13.03
N ASP A 131 0.38 10.58 12.86
CA ASP A 131 -0.54 10.68 13.99
C ASP A 131 -0.56 9.37 14.79
N ASN A 132 -0.57 9.48 16.12
CA ASN A 132 -0.49 8.32 17.00
C ASN A 132 -1.73 7.42 16.85
N ASP A 133 -2.93 8.01 16.85
CA ASP A 133 -4.18 7.26 16.77
C ASP A 133 -4.36 6.62 15.38
N GLY A 134 -4.05 7.36 14.32
CA GLY A 134 -4.07 6.84 12.94
C GLY A 134 -3.11 5.67 12.73
N PHE A 135 -1.87 5.81 13.23
CA PHE A 135 -0.85 4.77 13.10
C PHE A 135 -1.16 3.54 13.95
N LEU A 136 -1.66 3.70 15.18
CA LEU A 136 -2.04 2.55 16.02
C LEU A 136 -3.13 1.71 15.36
N ARG A 137 -4.18 2.33 14.81
CA ARG A 137 -5.24 1.62 14.07
C ARG A 137 -4.68 0.86 12.87
N LEU A 138 -3.77 1.48 12.12
CA LEU A 138 -3.09 0.84 10.99
C LEU A 138 -2.26 -0.37 11.44
N ALA A 139 -1.49 -0.21 12.52
CA ALA A 139 -0.64 -1.24 13.08
C ALA A 139 -1.43 -2.40 13.70
N HIS A 140 -2.65 -2.15 14.17
CA HIS A 140 -3.57 -3.18 14.67
C HIS A 140 -4.12 -4.03 13.53
N GLU A 141 -4.62 -3.37 12.48
CA GLU A 141 -5.27 -4.03 11.35
C GLU A 141 -4.27 -4.90 10.56
N TYR A 142 -3.13 -4.31 10.17
CA TYR A 142 -2.20 -4.98 9.26
C TYR A 142 -1.05 -5.71 9.97
N ARG A 143 -0.77 -5.37 11.24
CA ARG A 143 0.27 -5.98 12.10
C ARG A 143 1.72 -5.78 11.63
N THR A 144 2.01 -5.87 10.34
CA THR A 144 3.33 -5.69 9.72
C THR A 144 3.23 -4.83 8.45
N PRO A 145 4.29 -4.10 8.08
CA PRO A 145 4.29 -3.29 6.86
C PRO A 145 4.18 -4.12 5.57
N ALA A 146 4.71 -5.36 5.57
CA ALA A 146 4.57 -6.28 4.45
C ALA A 146 3.12 -6.71 4.22
N ASN A 147 2.36 -6.94 5.30
CA ASN A 147 0.93 -7.27 5.20
C ASN A 147 0.13 -6.09 4.65
N LEU A 148 0.44 -4.86 5.07
CA LEU A 148 -0.18 -3.65 4.52
C LEU A 148 0.02 -3.58 2.99
N LEU A 149 1.24 -3.80 2.51
CA LEU A 149 1.53 -3.82 1.08
C LEU A 149 0.73 -4.90 0.34
N ARG A 150 0.78 -6.15 0.83
CA ARG A 150 0.18 -7.31 0.16
C ARG A 150 -1.34 -7.26 0.11
N THR A 151 -1.98 -6.79 1.18
CA THR A 151 -3.44 -6.92 1.36
C THR A 151 -4.21 -5.66 1.02
N ALA A 152 -3.58 -4.48 1.10
CA ALA A 152 -4.25 -3.21 0.85
C ALA A 152 -3.62 -2.42 -0.29
N LEU A 153 -2.33 -2.07 -0.21
CA LEU A 153 -1.73 -1.13 -1.16
C LEU A 153 -1.60 -1.71 -2.57
N ILE A 154 -1.09 -2.94 -2.72
CA ILE A 154 -0.94 -3.60 -4.02
C ILE A 154 -2.29 -3.85 -4.69
N PRO A 155 -3.29 -4.47 -4.04
CA PRO A 155 -4.60 -4.68 -4.65
C PRO A 155 -5.27 -3.38 -5.07
N ALA A 156 -5.18 -2.35 -4.22
CA ALA A 156 -5.82 -1.09 -4.50
C ALA A 156 -5.12 -0.31 -5.63
N PHE A 157 -3.79 -0.34 -5.71
CA PHE A 157 -3.02 0.15 -6.85
C PHE A 157 -3.41 -0.54 -8.17
N LYS A 158 -3.59 -1.87 -8.15
CA LYS A 158 -4.06 -2.62 -9.33
C LYS A 158 -5.47 -2.22 -9.74
N GLU A 159 -6.38 -2.14 -8.77
CA GLU A 159 -7.80 -1.80 -9.00
C GLU A 159 -7.95 -0.38 -9.57
N THR A 160 -7.21 0.60 -9.03
CA THR A 160 -7.25 2.00 -9.49
C THR A 160 -6.65 2.19 -10.86
N LEU A 161 -5.56 1.50 -11.18
CA LEU A 161 -4.92 1.57 -12.49
C LEU A 161 -5.86 1.00 -13.56
N GLN A 162 -6.46 -0.17 -13.29
CA GLN A 162 -7.44 -0.79 -14.17
C GLN A 162 -8.71 0.06 -14.31
N ALA A 163 -9.20 0.65 -13.21
CA ALA A 163 -10.36 1.53 -13.25
C ALA A 163 -10.08 2.80 -14.07
N THR A 164 -8.91 3.42 -13.93
CA THR A 164 -8.50 4.58 -14.73
C THR A 164 -8.39 4.23 -16.21
N ALA A 165 -7.80 3.07 -16.54
CA ALA A 165 -7.71 2.60 -17.93
C ALA A 165 -9.09 2.46 -18.60
N SER A 166 -10.09 2.01 -17.85
CA SER A 166 -11.45 1.86 -18.36
C SER A 166 -12.16 3.18 -18.71
N LEU A 167 -11.62 4.34 -18.30
CA LEU A 167 -12.22 5.66 -18.55
C LEU A 167 -11.88 6.23 -19.93
N MET A 168 -10.81 5.74 -20.55
CA MET A 168 -10.23 6.32 -21.76
C MET A 168 -10.05 5.25 -22.82
N SER A 169 -10.12 5.63 -24.09
CA SER A 169 -9.74 4.73 -25.20
C SER A 169 -8.23 4.71 -25.39
N ALA A 170 -7.68 3.61 -25.91
CA ALA A 170 -6.25 3.56 -26.23
C ALA A 170 -5.87 4.64 -27.25
N GLU A 171 -6.72 4.89 -28.24
CA GLU A 171 -6.52 5.95 -29.24
C GLU A 171 -6.37 7.33 -28.57
N GLU A 172 -7.26 7.67 -27.64
CA GLU A 172 -7.22 8.95 -26.91
C GLU A 172 -5.93 9.07 -26.09
N TYR A 173 -5.53 8.00 -25.41
CA TYR A 173 -4.26 7.93 -24.68
C TYR A 173 -3.05 8.17 -25.60
N TYR A 174 -3.00 7.54 -26.78
CA TYR A 174 -1.89 7.71 -27.73
C TYR A 174 -1.92 9.04 -28.48
N SER A 175 -3.11 9.62 -28.68
CA SER A 175 -3.31 10.89 -29.38
C SER A 175 -2.92 12.15 -28.57
N GLY A 176 -2.66 12.00 -27.26
CA GLY A 176 -2.16 13.08 -26.42
C GLY A 176 -2.69 13.11 -24.98
N ALA A 177 -3.61 12.23 -24.60
CA ALA A 177 -4.25 12.27 -23.28
C ALA A 177 -3.48 11.55 -22.15
N ARG A 178 -2.18 11.28 -22.33
CA ARG A 178 -1.32 10.63 -21.31
C ARG A 178 -1.26 11.42 -20.00
N THR A 179 -1.20 12.74 -20.07
CA THR A 179 -1.15 13.62 -18.89
C THR A 179 -2.47 13.58 -18.12
N GLU A 180 -3.59 13.48 -18.82
CA GLU A 180 -4.92 13.34 -18.22
C GLU A 180 -5.06 11.99 -17.53
N PHE A 181 -4.60 10.90 -18.16
CA PHE A 181 -4.55 9.58 -17.54
C PHE A 181 -3.79 9.60 -16.20
N ASN A 182 -2.59 10.19 -16.18
CA ASN A 182 -1.78 10.29 -14.95
C ASN A 182 -2.48 11.12 -13.87
N SER A 183 -3.11 12.24 -14.26
CA SER A 183 -3.82 13.12 -13.33
C SER A 183 -5.05 12.44 -12.74
N GLU A 184 -5.82 11.69 -13.55
CA GLU A 184 -6.98 10.94 -13.08
C GLU A 184 -6.60 9.73 -12.24
N PHE A 185 -5.48 9.07 -12.57
CA PHE A 185 -4.93 7.98 -11.76
C PHE A 185 -4.54 8.49 -10.37
N GLU A 186 -3.80 9.60 -10.27
CA GLU A 186 -3.44 10.22 -8.99
C GLU A 186 -4.69 10.66 -8.20
N ASN A 187 -5.65 11.29 -8.88
CA ASN A 187 -6.90 11.71 -8.27
C ASN A 187 -7.70 10.53 -7.69
N GLN A 188 -7.76 9.40 -8.42
CA GLN A 188 -8.45 8.20 -7.93
C GLN A 188 -7.70 7.49 -6.81
N MET A 189 -6.37 7.53 -6.81
CA MET A 189 -5.55 7.03 -5.70
C MET A 189 -5.83 7.81 -4.41
N ASN A 190 -5.89 9.14 -4.48
CA ASN A 190 -6.11 10.00 -3.32
C ASN A 190 -7.56 10.01 -2.83
N ASN A 191 -8.53 10.14 -3.75
CA ASN A 191 -9.92 10.41 -3.41
C ASN A 191 -10.84 9.18 -3.52
N GLY A 192 -10.31 8.04 -3.98
CA GLY A 192 -11.09 6.84 -4.25
C GLY A 192 -11.52 6.69 -5.71
N ILE A 193 -11.86 5.45 -6.06
CA ILE A 193 -12.13 5.00 -7.43
C ILE A 193 -13.48 5.52 -7.90
N TYR A 194 -13.58 6.00 -9.13
CA TYR A 194 -14.85 6.45 -9.69
C TYR A 194 -15.83 5.29 -9.88
N LEU A 195 -17.09 5.52 -9.51
CA LEU A 195 -18.17 4.66 -9.95
C LEU A 195 -18.60 5.11 -11.35
N VAL A 196 -18.50 4.22 -12.33
CA VAL A 196 -18.77 4.56 -13.73
C VAL A 196 -19.85 3.67 -14.34
N ARG A 197 -20.56 4.24 -15.31
CA ARG A 197 -21.53 3.53 -16.14
C ARG A 197 -21.22 3.78 -17.61
N ARG A 198 -21.28 2.71 -18.41
CA ARG A 198 -21.14 2.80 -19.86
C ARG A 198 -22.45 3.26 -20.47
N GLU A 199 -22.41 4.32 -21.26
CA GLU A 199 -23.54 4.80 -22.05
C GLU A 199 -23.21 4.70 -23.54
N GLU A 200 -24.13 4.13 -24.31
CA GLU A 200 -24.05 4.13 -25.77
C GLU A 200 -24.57 5.45 -26.30
N THR A 201 -23.70 6.23 -26.95
CA THR A 201 -24.11 7.45 -27.64
C THR A 201 -24.01 7.22 -29.14
N TYR A 202 -25.12 7.42 -29.85
CA TYR A 202 -25.14 7.44 -31.30
C TYR A 202 -24.54 8.77 -31.78
N ALA A 203 -23.31 8.73 -32.27
CA ALA A 203 -22.72 9.90 -32.91
C ALA A 203 -23.22 9.92 -34.37
N ASN A 204 -24.06 10.90 -34.68
CA ASN A 204 -24.43 11.18 -36.06
C ASN A 204 -23.21 11.71 -36.79
N SER A 205 -22.65 10.91 -37.70
CA SER A 205 -21.60 11.39 -38.60
C SER A 205 -22.19 12.48 -39.50
N PRO A 206 -21.67 13.72 -39.50
CA PRO A 206 -22.20 14.78 -40.38
C PRO A 206 -21.84 14.56 -41.86
N ARG A 207 -21.13 13.47 -42.21
CA ARG A 207 -20.90 13.10 -43.61
C ARG A 207 -22.17 12.51 -44.22
N LYS A 208 -23.07 13.38 -44.64
CA LYS A 208 -24.07 13.09 -45.67
C LYS A 208 -23.34 12.82 -46.99
N VAL A 209 -22.87 11.59 -47.19
CA VAL A 209 -22.38 11.18 -48.50
C VAL A 209 -23.63 10.96 -49.35
N LYS A 210 -23.85 11.82 -50.36
CA LYS A 210 -24.84 11.55 -51.41
C LYS A 210 -24.33 10.39 -52.26
N GLY A 211 -24.55 9.16 -51.82
CA GLY A 211 -24.24 7.95 -52.57
C GLY A 211 -25.51 7.39 -53.19
N SER A 212 -25.66 7.50 -54.51
CA SER A 212 -26.78 6.86 -55.20
C SER A 212 -26.46 5.38 -55.43
N ALA A 213 -27.26 4.50 -54.84
CA ALA A 213 -27.30 3.09 -55.26
C ALA A 213 -28.02 2.91 -56.61
N ASN A 214 -28.66 3.96 -57.13
CA ASN A 214 -29.47 3.93 -58.33
C ASN A 214 -29.05 5.07 -59.30
N ALA A 215 -28.32 4.72 -60.36
CA ALA A 215 -27.82 5.69 -61.35
C ALA A 215 -28.93 6.31 -62.22
N THR A 216 -30.17 5.82 -62.10
CA THR A 216 -31.30 6.18 -62.98
C THR A 216 -32.14 7.36 -62.46
N LEU A 217 -32.03 7.78 -61.20
CA LEU A 217 -32.92 8.80 -60.60
C LEU A 217 -32.52 10.29 -60.82
N GLY A 218 -31.46 10.58 -61.56
CA GLY A 218 -31.10 11.98 -61.89
C GLY A 218 -30.93 12.88 -60.66
N ASN A 219 -31.79 13.90 -60.53
CA ASN A 219 -31.77 14.90 -59.44
C ASN A 219 -32.60 14.51 -58.20
N GLU A 220 -33.41 13.44 -58.27
CA GLU A 220 -34.25 12.96 -57.17
C GLU A 220 -33.55 11.87 -56.36
N GLN A 221 -32.29 12.10 -55.99
CA GLN A 221 -31.50 11.14 -55.22
C GLN A 221 -31.99 11.03 -53.77
N GLU A 222 -32.40 9.83 -53.38
CA GLU A 222 -32.68 9.50 -51.98
C GLU A 222 -31.38 9.48 -51.15
N GLU A 223 -31.49 9.95 -49.91
CA GLU A 223 -30.38 9.97 -48.95
C GLU A 223 -30.08 8.53 -48.50
N PHE A 224 -29.11 7.88 -49.16
CA PHE A 224 -28.68 6.53 -48.80
C PHE A 224 -27.42 6.57 -47.94
N GLY A 225 -27.47 5.88 -46.79
CA GLY A 225 -26.33 5.72 -45.90
C GLY A 225 -26.32 6.70 -44.73
N ASN A 226 -27.30 6.60 -43.82
CA ASN A 226 -27.14 7.18 -42.50
C ASN A 226 -26.24 6.25 -41.68
N GLU A 227 -24.93 6.41 -41.82
CA GLU A 227 -23.93 5.66 -41.06
C GLU A 227 -23.87 6.23 -39.63
N SER A 228 -24.78 5.77 -38.77
CA SER A 228 -24.74 6.08 -37.34
C SER A 228 -23.61 5.29 -36.70
N LYS A 229 -22.53 5.97 -36.30
CA LYS A 229 -21.45 5.34 -35.55
C LYS A 229 -21.86 5.26 -34.07
N VAL A 230 -21.95 4.05 -33.53
CA VAL A 230 -22.12 3.86 -32.09
C VAL A 230 -20.79 4.15 -31.42
N VAL A 231 -20.77 5.14 -30.53
CA VAL A 231 -19.61 5.48 -29.70
C VAL A 231 -19.97 5.19 -28.25
N TYR A 232 -19.14 4.40 -27.60
CA TYR A 232 -19.29 4.13 -26.18
C TYR A 232 -18.58 5.23 -25.40
N VAL A 233 -19.31 5.91 -24.52
CA VAL A 233 -18.75 6.93 -23.62
C VAL A 233 -18.94 6.46 -22.19
N VAL A 234 -17.88 6.55 -21.39
CA VAL A 234 -17.95 6.23 -19.97
C VAL A 234 -18.35 7.49 -19.22
N ARG A 235 -19.50 7.46 -18.56
CA ARG A 235 -19.96 8.56 -17.71
C ARG A 235 -19.72 8.22 -16.24
N LYS A 236 -19.10 9.16 -15.53
CA LYS A 236 -18.96 9.11 -14.06
C LYS A 236 -20.37 9.22 -13.45
N VAL A 237 -20.72 8.29 -12.57
CA VAL A 237 -22.00 8.34 -11.84
C VAL A 237 -21.93 9.53 -10.89
N VAL A 238 -22.85 10.48 -11.03
CA VAL A 238 -22.94 11.66 -10.16
C VAL A 238 -24.00 11.44 -9.10
N ASP A 239 -23.72 11.95 -7.90
CA ASP A 239 -24.66 11.99 -6.79
C ASP A 239 -25.64 13.17 -6.94
N GLU A 240 -26.64 13.27 -6.06
CA GLU A 240 -27.65 14.35 -6.09
C GLU A 240 -27.04 15.76 -6.01
N SER A 241 -25.82 15.88 -5.48
CA SER A 241 -25.05 17.13 -5.40
C SER A 241 -24.16 17.42 -6.63
N GLY A 242 -24.23 16.58 -7.67
CA GLY A 242 -23.40 16.72 -8.89
C GLY A 242 -21.94 16.28 -8.73
N ASN A 243 -21.55 15.77 -7.55
CA ASN A 243 -20.22 15.22 -7.32
C ASN A 243 -20.14 13.77 -7.83
N PRO A 244 -19.03 13.34 -8.43
CA PRO A 244 -18.86 11.96 -8.85
C PRO A 244 -18.86 11.02 -7.63
N GLN A 245 -19.69 9.99 -7.66
CA GLN A 245 -19.70 8.93 -6.65
C GLN A 245 -18.40 8.13 -6.74
N ARG A 246 -17.83 7.84 -5.57
CA ARG A 246 -16.54 7.14 -5.44
C ARG A 246 -16.67 5.97 -4.48
N LYS A 247 -15.98 4.87 -4.82
CA LYS A 247 -15.71 3.78 -3.89
C LYS A 247 -14.49 4.16 -3.06
N ALA A 248 -14.69 4.34 -1.75
CA ALA A 248 -13.61 4.62 -0.81
C ALA A 248 -12.65 3.42 -0.74
N GLN A 249 -11.35 3.69 -0.81
CA GLN A 249 -10.31 2.68 -0.66
C GLN A 249 -10.01 2.46 0.82
N LYS A 250 -9.71 1.23 1.22
CA LYS A 250 -9.55 0.89 2.65
C LYS A 250 -8.42 1.68 3.33
N PHE A 251 -7.36 2.02 2.61
CA PHE A 251 -6.20 2.71 3.18
C PHE A 251 -6.45 4.20 3.48
N THR A 252 -7.37 4.87 2.75
CA THR A 252 -7.64 6.32 2.97
C THR A 252 -8.30 6.57 4.32
N THR A 253 -8.98 5.56 4.89
CA THR A 253 -9.57 5.62 6.24
C THR A 253 -8.49 5.73 7.33
N PHE A 254 -7.27 5.28 7.03
CA PHE A 254 -6.14 5.34 7.95
C PHE A 254 -5.27 6.59 7.75
N GLY A 255 -5.63 7.51 6.83
CA GLY A 255 -4.85 8.72 6.56
C GLY A 255 -3.57 8.47 5.77
N ILE A 256 -3.56 7.40 4.97
CA ILE A 256 -2.51 7.09 3.97
C ILE A 256 -2.84 7.76 2.64
#